data_AF-A0A8J4SCT1-F1
#
_entry.id   AF-A0A8J4SCT1-F1
#
_cell.length_a   1.000
_cell.length_b   1.000
_cell.length_c   1.000
_cell.angle_alpha   90.00
_cell.angle_beta   90.00
_cell.angle_gamma   90.00
#
_symmetry.space_group_name_H-M   'P 1'
#
loop_
_entity.id
_entity.type
_entity.pdbx_description
1 polymer ?
#
loop_
_entity_poly.entity_id
_entity_poly.type
_entity_poly.pdbx_seq_one_letter_code
_entity_poly.pdbx_strand_id
1 'polypeptide(L)'
;MSAPSTKQISAPPSQTKTVELPSKPKDEKPQAADRSTSQDDKRMHFFRRERRVLTGTSIPLVFKVRKFERLLVESIKGRGKLMVRVCDVTGMQTVEVSEAVLFDSHSRFYLEGRRAQLEHNALLPGNHLYTFWMQEHPDASSVQSSAPPMLDIEFKLLFTFDHSDQLTDAVETKLTNAMSESRITAPTRIGIAIY
;
A
#
# COMPACT_ATOMS: atom_id res chain seq x y z
N MET A 1 -55.26 -13.46 -44.57
CA MET A 1 -54.06 -13.32 -45.40
C MET A 1 -52.87 -13.76 -44.57
N SER A 2 -52.16 -14.80 -45.05
CA SER A 2 -50.72 -15.17 -44.92
C SER A 2 -49.97 -14.91 -43.60
N ALA A 3 -49.13 -15.79 -43.02
CA ALA A 3 -48.72 -17.19 -43.17
C ALA A 3 -47.79 -17.51 -41.96
N PRO A 4 -47.71 -18.74 -41.43
CA PRO A 4 -46.67 -19.13 -40.47
C PRO A 4 -45.53 -19.88 -41.18
N SER A 5 -44.29 -19.82 -40.69
CA SER A 5 -43.25 -20.74 -41.15
C SER A 5 -42.23 -21.10 -40.08
N THR A 6 -42.29 -22.37 -39.71
CA THR A 6 -41.41 -23.17 -38.87
C THR A 6 -40.01 -23.30 -39.48
N LYS A 7 -38.94 -23.26 -38.66
CA LYS A 7 -37.73 -24.04 -38.94
C LYS A 7 -37.15 -24.68 -37.67
N GLN A 8 -37.30 -26.00 -37.66
CA GLN A 8 -36.49 -27.03 -37.01
C GLN A 8 -35.08 -27.08 -37.62
N ILE A 9 -34.14 -27.77 -36.94
CA ILE A 9 -32.90 -28.49 -37.38
C ILE A 9 -31.87 -28.33 -36.23
N SER A 10 -31.79 -29.26 -35.25
CA SER A 10 -31.16 -30.60 -35.22
C SER A 10 -29.63 -30.60 -35.06
N ALA A 11 -29.17 -31.33 -34.05
CA ALA A 11 -27.78 -31.50 -33.61
C ALA A 11 -27.02 -32.62 -34.40
N PRO A 12 -25.80 -33.04 -33.99
CA PRO A 12 -24.61 -33.17 -34.84
C PRO A 12 -24.36 -34.60 -35.39
N PRO A 13 -23.35 -34.82 -36.26
CA PRO A 13 -22.80 -36.14 -36.49
C PRO A 13 -21.41 -36.32 -35.85
N SER A 14 -21.29 -37.39 -35.06
CA SER A 14 -20.04 -38.06 -34.72
C SER A 14 -19.50 -38.85 -35.92
N GLN A 15 -18.19 -38.90 -36.13
CA GLN A 15 -17.49 -40.07 -36.67
C GLN A 15 -16.12 -40.25 -36.00
N THR A 16 -15.78 -41.52 -35.82
CA THR A 16 -14.72 -42.11 -34.98
C THR A 16 -13.71 -42.83 -35.87
N LYS A 17 -12.39 -42.72 -35.59
CA LYS A 17 -11.36 -43.79 -35.59
C LYS A 17 -9.94 -43.18 -35.66
N THR A 18 -9.13 -43.23 -34.59
CA THR A 18 -8.15 -44.27 -34.16
C THR A 18 -6.79 -44.17 -34.87
N VAL A 19 -5.71 -43.98 -34.10
CA VAL A 19 -4.42 -44.74 -34.05
C VAL A 19 -3.18 -43.86 -33.73
N GLU A 20 -2.46 -44.30 -32.67
CA GLU A 20 -1.02 -44.18 -32.26
C GLU A 20 -0.31 -42.87 -31.81
N LEU A 21 0.18 -42.92 -30.55
CA LEU A 21 1.43 -42.31 -30.02
C LEU A 21 2.63 -43.23 -30.36
N PRO A 22 3.93 -42.89 -30.11
CA PRO A 22 4.56 -41.61 -29.77
C PRO A 22 5.89 -41.31 -30.55
N SER A 23 6.35 -40.05 -30.58
CA SER A 23 7.76 -39.74 -30.83
C SER A 23 8.24 -38.51 -30.05
N LYS A 24 9.05 -38.72 -29.01
CA LYS A 24 10.04 -37.74 -28.50
C LYS A 24 11.24 -37.70 -29.50
N PRO A 25 12.21 -36.74 -29.47
CA PRO A 25 12.51 -35.75 -28.42
C PRO A 25 12.82 -34.32 -28.95
N LYS A 26 12.88 -33.32 -28.06
CA LYS A 26 13.99 -32.34 -27.99
C LYS A 26 13.84 -31.45 -26.77
N ASP A 27 14.92 -31.40 -25.99
CA ASP A 27 15.17 -30.47 -24.90
C ASP A 27 15.03 -29.02 -25.39
N GLU A 28 13.94 -28.36 -25.05
CA GLU A 28 13.89 -26.90 -24.99
C GLU A 28 14.18 -26.45 -23.57
N LYS A 29 15.47 -26.18 -23.38
CA LYS A 29 16.05 -25.33 -22.35
C LYS A 29 15.15 -24.08 -22.16
N PRO A 30 14.61 -23.81 -20.97
CA PRO A 30 13.94 -22.53 -20.74
C PRO A 30 14.92 -21.41 -21.00
N GLN A 31 14.59 -20.57 -21.99
CA GLN A 31 15.29 -19.36 -22.33
C GLN A 31 15.56 -18.56 -21.06
N ALA A 32 16.83 -18.27 -20.83
CA ALA A 32 17.27 -17.32 -19.85
C ALA A 32 16.46 -16.03 -20.07
N ALA A 33 15.64 -15.68 -19.09
CA ALA A 33 15.15 -14.33 -18.99
C ALA A 33 16.38 -13.44 -18.96
N ASP A 34 16.55 -12.60 -19.98
CA ASP A 34 17.38 -11.40 -19.93
C ASP A 34 16.84 -10.52 -18.80
N ARG A 35 17.24 -10.85 -17.57
CA ARG A 35 17.10 -9.96 -16.41
C ARG A 35 18.23 -8.98 -16.55
N SER A 36 17.86 -7.76 -16.90
CA SER A 36 18.68 -6.56 -16.91
C SER A 36 19.58 -6.48 -15.66
N THR A 37 20.81 -6.96 -15.76
CA THR A 37 21.94 -6.41 -15.00
C THR A 37 22.15 -4.99 -15.52
N SER A 38 22.16 -3.89 -14.76
CA SER A 38 23.09 -3.65 -13.65
C SER A 38 22.87 -2.24 -13.05
N GLN A 39 21.67 -1.92 -12.54
CA GLN A 39 21.47 -0.64 -11.83
C GLN A 39 20.62 -0.74 -10.56
N ASP A 40 19.61 -1.60 -10.51
CA ASP A 40 18.80 -1.81 -9.30
C ASP A 40 19.55 -2.55 -8.18
N ASP A 41 20.59 -3.33 -8.49
CA ASP A 41 21.41 -4.06 -7.49
C ASP A 41 22.19 -3.15 -6.53
N LYS A 42 22.21 -1.83 -6.75
CA LYS A 42 22.86 -0.86 -5.86
C LYS A 42 21.91 -0.07 -4.98
N ARG A 43 20.58 -0.22 -5.14
CA ARG A 43 19.61 0.49 -4.31
C ARG A 43 19.27 -0.32 -3.09
N MET A 44 19.25 0.36 -1.95
CA MET A 44 18.80 -0.24 -0.71
C MET A 44 17.35 0.17 -0.44
N HIS A 45 16.51 -0.81 -0.17
CA HIS A 45 15.12 -0.60 0.18
C HIS A 45 14.92 -0.88 1.67
N PHE A 46 14.39 0.10 2.37
CA PHE A 46 14.03 -0.02 3.78
C PHE A 46 12.56 0.34 3.96
N PHE A 47 11.95 -0.13 5.03
CA PHE A 47 10.62 0.35 5.39
C PHE A 47 10.48 0.52 6.90
N ARG A 48 9.68 1.49 7.31
CA ARG A 48 9.20 1.64 8.68
C ARG A 48 7.73 1.27 8.72
N ARG A 49 7.41 0.29 9.55
CA ARG A 49 6.03 -0.14 9.81
C ARG A 49 5.39 0.75 10.86
N GLU A 50 4.13 1.11 10.67
CA GLU A 50 3.32 1.86 11.62
C GLU A 50 1.89 1.30 11.64
N ARG A 51 1.44 0.82 12.79
CA ARG A 51 0.07 0.31 12.98
C ARG A 51 -0.76 1.32 13.75
N ARG A 52 -1.98 1.57 13.29
CA ARG A 52 -2.90 2.55 13.88
C ARG A 52 -4.32 2.02 13.94
N VAL A 53 -5.01 2.35 15.01
CA VAL A 53 -6.46 2.12 15.14
C VAL A 53 -7.17 3.46 15.00
N LEU A 54 -8.13 3.55 14.09
CA LEU A 54 -8.98 4.70 13.85
C LEU A 54 -10.42 4.41 14.23
N THR A 55 -11.06 5.39 14.84
CA THR A 55 -12.50 5.47 15.14
C THR A 55 -13.07 6.73 14.49
N GLY A 56 -14.39 6.90 14.50
CA GLY A 56 -15.04 8.11 13.94
C GLY A 56 -14.65 9.40 14.67
N THR A 57 -14.15 9.27 15.90
CA THR A 57 -13.71 10.37 16.78
C THR A 57 -12.20 10.52 16.85
N SER A 58 -11.44 9.68 16.15
CA SER A 58 -9.98 9.73 16.16
C SER A 58 -9.47 11.01 15.47
N ILE A 59 -8.37 11.55 16.01
CA ILE A 59 -7.65 12.64 15.34
C ILE A 59 -7.14 12.12 13.99
N PRO A 60 -7.31 12.87 12.88
CA PRO A 60 -6.81 12.46 11.59
C PRO A 60 -5.30 12.19 11.61
N LEU A 61 -4.88 11.09 10.99
CA LEU A 61 -3.47 10.72 10.88
C LEU A 61 -2.86 11.44 9.70
N VAL A 62 -1.74 12.13 9.94
CA VAL A 62 -1.05 12.89 8.90
C VAL A 62 0.31 12.26 8.61
N PHE A 63 0.54 11.92 7.35
CA PHE A 63 1.83 11.49 6.82
C PHE A 63 2.36 12.52 5.83
N LYS A 64 3.49 13.13 6.16
CA LYS A 64 4.28 13.91 5.20
C LYS A 64 5.27 12.96 4.52
N VAL A 65 5.00 12.58 3.28
CA VAL A 65 5.80 11.62 2.53
C VAL A 65 6.73 12.37 1.60
N ARG A 66 8.04 12.20 1.76
CA ARG A 66 9.06 12.92 0.98
C ARG A 66 9.18 12.37 -0.44
N LYS A 67 9.86 13.10 -1.32
CA LYS A 67 10.02 12.76 -2.74
C LYS A 67 10.57 11.35 -3.01
N PHE A 68 11.46 10.86 -2.16
CA PHE A 68 12.12 9.54 -2.29
C PHE A 68 11.47 8.46 -1.42
N GLU A 69 10.35 8.79 -0.79
CA GLU A 69 9.57 7.90 0.05
C GLU A 69 8.29 7.49 -0.68
N ARG A 70 7.71 6.36 -0.28
CA ARG A 70 6.35 5.97 -0.65
C ARG A 70 5.61 5.47 0.58
N LEU A 71 4.31 5.72 0.65
CA LEU A 71 3.49 5.24 1.75
C LEU A 71 2.61 4.10 1.26
N LEU A 72 2.82 2.90 1.79
CA LEU A 72 1.97 1.75 1.55
C LEU A 72 0.95 1.65 2.68
N VAL A 73 -0.34 1.62 2.33
CA VAL A 73 -1.39 1.11 3.20
C VAL A 73 -1.48 -0.38 2.94
N GLU A 74 -0.93 -1.20 3.85
CA GLU A 74 -0.74 -2.65 3.65
C GLU A 74 -1.96 -3.48 4.06
N SER A 75 -2.65 -3.06 5.12
CA SER A 75 -3.89 -3.73 5.50
C SER A 75 -4.81 -2.79 6.25
N ILE A 76 -6.11 -3.01 6.07
CA ILE A 76 -7.17 -2.33 6.79
C ILE A 76 -8.15 -3.41 7.24
N LYS A 77 -8.39 -3.50 8.54
CA LYS A 77 -9.32 -4.47 9.14
C LYS A 77 -10.36 -3.74 9.98
N GLY A 78 -11.56 -4.29 10.07
CA GLY A 78 -12.63 -3.74 10.91
C GLY A 78 -13.76 -3.10 10.11
N ARG A 79 -14.52 -2.22 10.76
CA ARG A 79 -15.78 -1.66 10.24
C ARG A 79 -15.65 -0.15 10.10
N GLY A 80 -15.84 0.33 8.87
CA GLY A 80 -15.80 1.75 8.53
C GLY A 80 -15.26 1.96 7.13
N LYS A 81 -15.26 3.21 6.69
CA LYS A 81 -14.63 3.64 5.45
C LYS A 81 -13.37 4.42 5.77
N LEU A 82 -12.24 4.00 5.20
CA LEU A 82 -11.01 4.79 5.32
C LEU A 82 -11.07 5.90 4.29
N MET A 83 -11.02 7.14 4.77
CA MET A 83 -10.97 8.33 3.95
C MET A 83 -9.54 8.84 3.88
N VAL A 84 -9.15 9.39 2.73
CA VAL A 84 -7.86 10.03 2.52
C VAL A 84 -8.04 11.37 1.83
N ARG A 85 -7.33 12.39 2.33
CA ARG A 85 -7.11 13.66 1.65
C ARG A 85 -5.64 13.72 1.26
N VAL A 86 -5.38 14.08 0.02
CA VAL A 86 -4.02 14.29 -0.48
C VAL A 86 -3.80 15.77 -0.76
N CYS A 87 -2.71 16.31 -0.25
CA CYS A 87 -2.25 17.65 -0.56
C CYS A 87 -0.84 17.65 -1.11
N ASP A 88 -0.50 18.77 -1.74
CA ASP A 88 0.87 19.15 -2.00
C ASP A 88 1.71 19.21 -0.70
N VAL A 89 3.03 19.32 -0.85
CA VAL A 89 3.96 19.37 0.30
C VAL A 89 3.74 20.55 1.24
N THR A 90 3.05 21.60 0.78
CA THR A 90 2.70 22.77 1.58
C THR A 90 1.43 22.55 2.42
N GLY A 91 0.62 21.56 2.06
CA GLY A 91 -0.67 21.27 2.68
C GLY A 91 -1.82 22.16 2.18
N MET A 92 -1.52 23.13 1.31
CA MET A 92 -2.45 24.19 0.89
C MET A 92 -3.37 23.73 -0.22
N GLN A 93 -2.87 22.91 -1.15
CA GLN A 93 -3.64 22.51 -2.33
C GLN A 93 -3.95 21.03 -2.29
N THR A 94 -5.23 20.69 -2.44
CA THR A 94 -5.64 19.31 -2.68
C THR A 94 -5.21 18.91 -4.08
N VAL A 95 -4.54 17.77 -4.19
CA VAL A 95 -4.00 17.27 -5.46
C VAL A 95 -4.66 15.95 -5.82
N GLU A 96 -4.86 15.74 -7.11
CA GLU A 96 -5.35 14.45 -7.62
C GLU A 96 -4.19 13.45 -7.68
N VAL A 97 -4.40 12.27 -7.10
CA VAL A 97 -3.44 11.16 -7.17
C VAL A 97 -4.16 9.96 -7.76
N SER A 98 -3.77 9.59 -8.99
CA SER A 98 -4.41 8.53 -9.77
C SER A 98 -4.36 7.15 -9.10
N GLU A 99 -3.40 6.94 -8.21
CA GLU A 99 -3.15 5.68 -7.49
C GLU A 99 -3.81 5.63 -6.09
N ALA A 100 -4.46 6.71 -5.65
CA ALA A 100 -5.08 6.77 -4.32
C ALA A 100 -6.43 6.05 -4.31
N VAL A 101 -6.41 4.73 -4.11
CA VAL A 101 -7.63 3.94 -4.01
C VAL A 101 -8.19 3.98 -2.58
N LEU A 102 -9.46 4.37 -2.46
CA LEU A 102 -10.19 4.42 -1.19
C LEU A 102 -10.80 3.05 -0.85
N PHE A 103 -10.68 2.65 0.41
CA PHE A 103 -11.18 1.39 0.92
C PHE A 103 -12.51 1.56 1.66
N ASP A 104 -13.44 0.67 1.36
CA ASP A 104 -14.64 0.42 2.17
C ASP A 104 -14.65 -1.06 2.57
N SER A 105 -14.65 -1.32 3.88
CA SER A 105 -14.56 -2.68 4.41
C SER A 105 -15.76 -3.56 4.08
N HIS A 106 -16.87 -2.97 3.63
CA HIS A 106 -18.08 -3.68 3.20
C HIS A 106 -18.23 -3.75 1.68
N SER A 107 -17.37 -3.07 0.92
CA SER A 107 -17.39 -3.09 -0.54
C SER A 107 -16.97 -4.47 -1.05
N ARG A 108 -17.96 -5.22 -1.53
CA ARG A 108 -17.81 -6.49 -2.21
C ARG A 108 -18.23 -6.29 -3.65
N PHE A 109 -17.36 -6.62 -4.60
CA PHE A 109 -17.67 -6.63 -6.02
C PHE A 109 -17.61 -8.04 -6.57
N TYR A 110 -18.06 -8.22 -7.80
CA TYR A 110 -17.89 -9.47 -8.52
C TYR A 110 -16.83 -9.27 -9.59
N LEU A 111 -15.77 -10.07 -9.55
CA LEU A 111 -14.73 -10.13 -10.58
C LEU A 111 -14.75 -11.54 -11.16
N GLU A 112 -14.87 -11.65 -12.49
CA GLU A 112 -14.91 -12.95 -13.19
C GLU A 112 -15.99 -13.91 -12.63
N GLY A 113 -17.15 -13.36 -12.27
CA GLY A 113 -18.27 -14.15 -11.73
C GLY A 113 -18.08 -14.65 -10.29
N ARG A 114 -16.99 -14.26 -9.61
CA ARG A 114 -16.73 -14.58 -8.21
C ARG A 114 -16.77 -13.35 -7.34
N ARG A 115 -17.16 -13.50 -6.07
CA ARG A 115 -17.09 -12.43 -5.09
C ARG A 115 -15.62 -12.06 -4.86
N ALA A 116 -15.27 -10.82 -5.10
CA ALA A 116 -13.95 -10.25 -4.92
C ALA A 116 -14.02 -9.07 -3.93
N GLN A 117 -12.92 -8.86 -3.23
CA GLN A 117 -12.68 -7.72 -2.36
C GLN A 117 -11.44 -7.01 -2.88
N LEU A 118 -11.43 -5.68 -2.78
CA LEU A 118 -10.37 -4.87 -3.38
C LEU A 118 -9.05 -5.18 -2.65
N GLU A 119 -8.00 -5.58 -3.36
CA GLU A 119 -6.73 -5.95 -2.72
C GLU A 119 -6.13 -4.79 -1.92
N HIS A 120 -5.63 -5.09 -0.72
CA HIS A 120 -5.44 -4.13 0.38
C HIS A 120 -4.11 -3.38 0.33
N ASN A 121 -3.59 -3.03 -0.84
CA ASN A 121 -2.24 -2.48 -0.98
C ASN A 121 -2.24 -1.18 -1.79
N ALA A 122 -2.68 -0.07 -1.17
CA ALA A 122 -2.59 1.25 -1.79
C ALA A 122 -1.17 1.79 -1.63
N LEU A 123 -0.40 1.82 -2.73
CA LEU A 123 0.93 2.42 -2.77
C LEU A 123 0.80 3.89 -3.16
N LEU A 124 1.08 4.78 -2.22
CA LEU A 124 0.90 6.22 -2.37
C LEU A 124 2.26 6.88 -2.66
N PRO A 125 2.34 7.73 -3.70
CA PRO A 125 3.59 8.35 -4.13
C PRO A 125 4.11 9.39 -3.13
N GLY A 126 5.43 9.61 -3.15
CA GLY A 126 6.06 10.66 -2.35
C GLY A 126 5.74 12.07 -2.82
N ASN A 127 6.28 13.05 -2.09
CA ASN A 127 6.10 14.49 -2.32
C ASN A 127 4.68 15.02 -2.05
N HIS A 128 4.01 14.45 -1.06
CA HIS A 128 2.64 14.79 -0.68
C HIS A 128 2.43 14.76 0.82
N LEU A 129 1.35 15.39 1.25
CA LEU A 129 0.81 15.27 2.60
C LEU A 129 -0.50 14.47 2.53
N TYR A 130 -0.52 13.33 3.21
CA TYR A 130 -1.68 12.45 3.30
C TYR A 130 -2.34 12.59 4.66
N THR A 131 -3.64 12.85 4.67
CA THR A 131 -4.45 12.86 5.89
C THR A 131 -5.47 11.74 5.83
N PHE A 132 -5.46 10.85 6.81
CA PHE A 132 -6.38 9.72 6.91
C PHE A 132 -7.34 9.88 8.07
N TRP A 133 -8.60 9.56 7.85
CA TRP A 133 -9.62 9.49 8.92
C TRP A 133 -10.63 8.40 8.60
N MET A 134 -11.36 7.96 9.62
CA MET A 134 -12.44 7.00 9.44
C MET A 134 -13.77 7.75 9.29
N GLN A 135 -14.58 7.30 8.34
CA GLN A 135 -16.00 7.66 8.28
C GLN A 135 -16.84 6.43 8.65
N GLU A 136 -17.81 6.62 9.53
CA GLU A 136 -18.78 5.59 9.90
C GLU A 136 -19.81 5.38 8.78
N HIS A 137 -20.27 4.14 8.63
CA HIS A 137 -21.35 3.84 7.68
C HIS A 137 -22.69 4.21 8.34
N PRO A 138 -23.57 4.99 7.69
CA PRO A 138 -24.86 5.40 8.28
C PRO A 138 -25.76 4.21 8.64
N ASP A 139 -25.69 3.12 7.86
CA ASP A 139 -26.46 1.89 8.10
C ASP A 139 -25.85 0.92 9.14
N ALA A 140 -24.69 1.28 9.73
CA ALA A 140 -24.00 0.41 10.69
C ALA A 140 -24.73 0.24 12.03
N SER A 141 -25.77 1.04 12.28
CA SER A 141 -26.69 0.91 13.42
C SER A 141 -27.59 -0.33 13.33
N SER A 142 -27.76 -0.90 12.14
CA SER A 142 -28.60 -2.09 11.91
C SER A 142 -27.88 -3.42 12.18
N VAL A 143 -26.53 -3.41 12.21
CA VAL A 143 -25.74 -4.60 12.51
C VAL A 143 -25.54 -4.64 14.03
N GLN A 144 -26.22 -5.55 14.71
CA GLN A 144 -26.06 -5.85 16.14
C GLN A 144 -24.64 -6.34 16.46
N SER A 145 -23.64 -5.46 16.37
CA SER A 145 -22.27 -5.70 16.77
C SER A 145 -22.04 -5.00 18.10
N SER A 146 -21.61 -5.74 19.10
CA SER A 146 -21.33 -5.23 20.45
C SER A 146 -20.13 -4.29 20.52
N ALA A 147 -19.25 -4.29 19.50
CA ALA A 147 -18.06 -3.46 19.45
C ALA A 147 -18.30 -2.22 18.56
N PRO A 148 -17.84 -1.01 18.94
CA PRO A 148 -17.98 0.19 18.12
C PRO A 148 -17.23 0.07 16.78
N PRO A 149 -17.66 0.80 15.72
CA PRO A 149 -16.92 0.86 14.46
C PRO A 149 -15.48 1.35 14.67
N MET A 150 -14.53 0.61 14.10
CA MET A 150 -13.12 0.97 14.11
C MET A 150 -12.39 0.31 12.93
N LEU A 151 -11.29 0.95 12.50
CA LEU A 151 -10.36 0.43 11.51
C LEU A 151 -8.99 0.22 12.16
N ASP A 152 -8.46 -1.00 12.08
CA ASP A 152 -7.08 -1.34 12.41
C ASP A 152 -6.27 -1.39 11.12
N ILE A 153 -5.29 -0.49 11.00
CA ILE A 153 -4.60 -0.17 9.76
C ILE A 153 -3.10 -0.37 9.94
N GLU A 154 -2.48 -1.06 9.00
CA GLU A 154 -1.03 -1.19 8.90
C GLU A 154 -0.50 -0.35 7.74
N PHE A 155 0.37 0.60 8.07
CA PHE A 155 1.10 1.44 7.13
C PHE A 155 2.56 1.01 7.07
N LYS A 156 3.17 1.15 5.89
CA LYS A 156 4.62 1.04 5.68
C LYS A 156 5.12 2.26 4.93
N LEU A 157 6.01 3.02 5.55
CA LEU A 157 6.76 4.07 4.88
C LEU A 157 8.00 3.43 4.25
N LEU A 158 8.01 3.36 2.93
CA LEU A 158 9.07 2.78 2.10
C LEU A 158 10.11 3.85 1.78
N PHE A 159 11.38 3.51 1.94
CA PHE A 159 12.52 4.36 1.63
C PHE A 159 13.38 3.65 0.59
N THR A 160 13.83 4.40 -0.41
CA THR A 160 14.83 3.94 -1.36
C THR A 160 16.03 4.85 -1.28
N PHE A 161 17.19 4.28 -1.04
CA PHE A 161 18.46 4.99 -0.96
C PHE A 161 19.41 4.46 -2.02
N ASP A 162 20.18 5.37 -2.60
CA ASP A 162 21.30 4.98 -3.45
C ASP A 162 22.47 4.54 -2.56
N HIS A 163 23.37 3.71 -3.08
CA HIS A 163 24.56 3.29 -2.33
C HIS A 163 25.42 4.49 -1.87
N SER A 164 25.38 5.61 -2.60
CA SER A 164 26.07 6.85 -2.21
C SER A 164 25.50 7.51 -0.95
N ASP A 165 24.29 7.14 -0.54
CA ASP A 165 23.63 7.69 0.65
C ASP A 165 24.03 6.93 1.93
N GLN A 166 24.77 5.83 1.81
CA GLN A 166 25.28 5.10 2.98
C GLN A 166 26.28 5.96 3.74
N LEU A 167 26.11 6.01 5.06
CA LEU A 167 27.07 6.61 5.96
C LEU A 167 28.40 5.86 5.86
N THR A 168 29.50 6.60 5.79
CA THR A 168 30.84 6.03 5.91
C THR A 168 31.25 5.98 7.38
N ASP A 169 32.11 5.04 7.75
CA ASP A 169 32.63 4.89 9.13
C ASP A 169 33.19 6.21 9.70
N ALA A 170 33.81 7.02 8.84
CA ALA A 170 34.34 8.33 9.22
C ALA A 170 33.23 9.32 9.63
N VAL A 171 32.08 9.29 8.96
CA VAL A 171 30.93 10.14 9.30
C VAL A 171 30.21 9.60 10.53
N GLU A 172 30.06 8.27 10.66
CA GLU A 172 29.46 7.65 11.86
C GLU A 172 30.28 7.95 13.13
N THR A 173 31.60 7.89 13.03
CA THR A 173 32.50 8.22 14.15
C THR A 173 32.32 9.69 14.56
N LYS A 174 32.24 10.62 13.59
CA LYS A 174 31.99 12.05 13.88
C LYS A 174 30.64 12.29 14.53
N LEU A 175 29.57 11.62 14.07
CA LEU A 175 28.25 11.70 14.68
C LEU A 175 28.25 11.19 16.12
N THR A 176 28.91 10.05 16.37
CA THR A 176 29.01 9.45 17.70
C THR A 176 29.77 10.36 18.68
N ASN A 177 30.84 11.00 18.22
CA ASN A 177 31.61 11.95 19.01
C ASN A 177 30.79 13.22 19.32
N ALA A 178 30.10 13.79 18.34
CA ALA A 178 29.23 14.96 18.54
C ALA A 178 28.07 14.69 19.51
N MET A 179 27.49 13.49 19.49
CA MET A 179 26.46 13.07 20.45
C MET A 179 27.02 12.86 21.87
N SER A 180 28.32 12.57 22.01
CA SER A 180 28.98 12.41 23.31
C SER A 180 29.36 13.76 23.92
N GLU A 181 29.86 14.69 23.11
CA GLU A 181 30.24 16.05 23.55
C GLU A 181 29.02 16.88 24.01
N SER A 182 27.88 16.71 23.35
CA SER A 182 26.63 17.41 23.72
C SER A 182 26.00 16.96 25.05
N ARG A 183 26.48 15.88 25.66
CA ARG A 183 26.05 15.44 27.01
C ARG A 183 26.82 16.13 28.15
N ILE A 184 27.86 16.90 27.83
CA ILE A 184 28.73 17.56 28.83
C ILE A 184 28.52 19.08 28.79
N THR A 185 27.33 19.55 29.17
CA THR A 185 27.14 20.96 29.57
C THR A 185 25.87 21.10 30.40
N ALA A 186 25.91 20.62 31.65
CA ALA A 186 24.96 21.07 32.66
C ALA A 186 25.43 22.46 33.15
N PRO A 187 24.58 23.50 33.12
CA PRO A 187 24.98 24.81 33.64
C PRO A 187 25.10 24.75 35.16
N THR A 188 26.30 25.03 35.67
CA THR A 188 26.54 25.28 37.10
C THR A 188 25.68 26.47 37.53
N ARG A 189 24.64 26.22 38.34
CA ARG A 189 23.82 27.27 38.96
C ARG A 189 24.72 28.10 39.89
N ILE A 190 25.10 29.29 39.44
CA ILE A 190 25.63 30.34 40.32
C ILE A 190 24.40 31.01 40.96
N GLY A 191 24.19 30.75 42.25
CA GLY A 191 23.18 31.43 43.04
C GLY A 191 23.59 32.89 43.25
N ILE A 192 22.79 33.83 42.75
CA ILE A 192 22.92 35.24 43.08
C ILE A 192 22.13 35.46 44.38
N ALA A 193 22.84 35.80 45.46
CA ALA A 193 22.23 36.34 46.67
C ALA A 193 21.88 37.80 46.41
N ILE A 194 20.62 38.16 46.65
CA ILE A 194 20.16 39.56 46.65
C ILE A 194 20.06 39.96 48.12
N TYR A 195 20.83 40.98 48.51
CA TYR A 195 20.70 41.69 49.79
C TYR A 195 19.59 42.74 49.71
#